data_AF-A0A4U1AEW8-F1
#
_entry.id   AF-A0A4U1AEW8-F1
#
_cell.length_a   1.000
_cell.length_b   1.000
_cell.length_c   1.000
_cell.angle_alpha   90.00
_cell.angle_beta   90.00
_cell.angle_gamma   90.00
#
_symmetry.space_group_name_H-M   'P 1'
#
loop_
_entity.id
_entity.type
_entity.pdbx_description
1 polymer ?
#
loop_
_entity_poly.entity_id
_entity_poly.type
_entity_poly.pdbx_seq_one_letter_code
_entity_poly.pdbx_strand_id
1 'polypeptide(L)'
;MFGTLTIMNAQQPILFRQARTVILAVVLLFLSTSCTALQRKNFPVPVDHHPHALAEQLFLNGDFENALLQYEQIYETALSPEDKNHALYGLASTQMMLARNANQLIEAISNLQKWDAGKGTAPFTENRHLLILALKQQSTLIEEKSKTFTEHENLQNSVIANQQLKITQMTTANEQLQLEIKKLRKQIEEIEAIDENVQSKRKSL
;
A
#
# COMPACT_ATOMS: atom_id res chain seq x y z
N MET A 1 52.76 25.01 12.03
CA MET A 1 53.37 24.54 13.28
C MET A 1 53.00 23.07 13.44
N PHE A 2 54.02 22.23 13.29
CA PHE A 2 53.97 20.79 13.49
C PHE A 2 53.96 20.47 14.99
N GLY A 3 53.30 19.37 15.36
CA GLY A 3 53.26 18.89 16.73
C GLY A 3 52.60 17.52 16.84
N THR A 4 53.23 16.53 16.24
CA THR A 4 53.03 15.10 16.53
C THR A 4 53.25 14.80 18.01
N LEU A 5 52.40 13.99 18.62
CA LEU A 5 52.81 13.14 19.74
C LEU A 5 52.22 11.74 19.58
N THR A 6 53.12 10.84 19.26
CA THR A 6 52.95 9.40 19.18
C THR A 6 53.44 8.80 20.51
N ILE A 7 52.88 7.64 20.89
CA ILE A 7 53.53 6.46 21.50
C ILE A 7 52.90 5.97 22.83
N MET A 8 52.37 4.74 22.71
CA MET A 8 52.27 3.61 23.66
C MET A 8 51.34 3.68 24.87
N ASN A 9 50.39 2.74 24.94
CA ASN A 9 50.67 1.51 25.68
C ASN A 9 49.82 0.33 25.19
N ALA A 10 50.44 -0.85 25.18
CA ALA A 10 49.89 -2.14 24.77
C ALA A 10 49.14 -2.79 25.94
N GLN A 11 48.03 -3.50 25.67
CA GLN A 11 47.72 -4.79 26.30
C GLN A 11 46.49 -5.41 25.61
N GLN A 12 46.69 -6.49 24.84
CA GLN A 12 45.63 -7.46 24.54
C GLN A 12 45.62 -8.53 25.64
N PRO A 13 44.46 -9.15 25.91
CA PRO A 13 44.47 -10.61 25.92
C PRO A 13 43.29 -11.21 25.15
N ILE A 14 43.66 -11.93 24.09
CA ILE A 14 43.23 -13.30 23.76
C ILE A 14 42.23 -13.89 24.77
N LEU A 15 40.93 -13.94 24.44
CA LEU A 15 39.95 -14.86 25.04
C LEU A 15 38.59 -14.83 24.30
N PHE A 16 38.56 -14.90 22.97
CA PHE A 16 37.28 -14.98 22.22
C PHE A 16 37.32 -15.95 21.03
N ARG A 17 38.05 -17.07 21.18
CA ARG A 17 38.19 -18.08 20.11
C ARG A 17 37.84 -19.53 20.49
N GLN A 18 37.13 -19.76 21.60
CA GLN A 18 36.71 -21.11 22.02
C GLN A 18 35.20 -21.28 22.31
N ALA A 19 34.35 -20.33 21.93
CA ALA A 19 32.90 -20.44 22.15
C ALA A 19 32.10 -20.93 20.91
N ARG A 20 32.76 -21.32 19.81
CA ARG A 20 32.10 -21.70 18.54
C ARG A 20 32.06 -23.20 18.23
N THR A 21 32.70 -24.04 19.03
CA THR A 21 32.77 -25.50 18.79
C THR A 21 31.90 -26.34 19.74
N VAL A 22 31.29 -25.74 20.76
CA VAL A 22 30.43 -26.48 21.72
C VAL A 22 28.95 -26.42 21.35
N ILE A 23 28.50 -25.38 20.64
CA ILE A 23 27.09 -25.23 20.24
C ILE A 23 26.72 -26.18 19.08
N LEU A 24 27.69 -26.61 18.28
CA LEU A 24 27.46 -27.55 17.16
C LEU A 24 27.26 -29.01 17.61
N ALA A 25 27.64 -29.36 18.85
CA ALA A 25 27.51 -30.72 19.40
C ALA A 25 26.16 -30.97 20.10
N VAL A 26 25.43 -29.91 20.50
CA VAL A 26 24.11 -30.04 21.15
C VAL A 26 22.96 -30.17 20.14
N VAL A 27 23.15 -29.67 18.91
CA VAL A 27 22.15 -29.80 17.82
C VAL A 27 22.17 -31.20 17.17
N LEU A 28 23.25 -31.97 17.33
CA LEU A 28 23.40 -33.32 16.76
C LEU A 28 22.91 -34.47 17.67
N LEU A 29 22.48 -34.20 18.91
CA LEU A 29 22.07 -35.22 19.88
C LEU A 29 20.55 -35.38 20.06
N PHE A 30 19.71 -34.67 19.29
CA PHE A 30 18.26 -34.89 19.26
C PHE A 30 17.76 -35.71 18.04
N LEU A 31 18.68 -36.38 17.33
CA LEU A 31 18.39 -37.23 16.16
C LEU A 31 18.38 -38.73 16.45
N SER A 32 17.95 -39.18 17.63
CA SER A 32 17.63 -40.61 17.81
C SER A 32 16.71 -40.90 18.97
N THR A 33 15.40 -40.95 18.71
CA THR A 33 14.47 -41.80 19.46
C THR A 33 13.35 -42.27 18.54
N SER A 34 13.55 -43.49 18.04
CA SER A 34 12.56 -44.56 17.90
C SER A 34 11.39 -44.40 16.91
N CYS A 35 11.52 -45.18 15.83
CA CYS A 35 10.44 -45.75 15.04
C CYS A 35 9.27 -46.25 15.89
N THR A 36 8.06 -45.83 15.55
CA THR A 36 6.88 -46.70 15.62
C THR A 36 6.31 -46.77 14.21
N ALA A 37 6.56 -47.88 13.52
CA ALA A 37 5.91 -48.18 12.25
C ALA A 37 4.45 -48.51 12.55
N LEU A 38 3.60 -47.50 12.48
CA LEU A 38 2.15 -47.67 12.48
C LEU A 38 1.78 -48.32 11.14
N GLN A 39 1.63 -49.63 11.16
CA GLN A 39 1.20 -50.45 10.04
C GLN A 39 -0.25 -50.06 9.70
N ARG A 40 -0.41 -49.01 8.88
CA ARG A 40 -1.70 -48.61 8.32
C ARG A 40 -2.12 -49.70 7.36
N LYS A 41 -3.04 -50.56 7.81
CA LYS A 41 -3.71 -51.54 6.99
C LYS A 41 -4.38 -50.78 5.84
N ASN A 42 -3.86 -50.96 4.63
CA ASN A 42 -4.47 -50.44 3.41
C ASN A 42 -5.87 -51.02 3.27
N PHE A 43 -6.87 -50.21 3.55
CA PHE A 43 -8.18 -50.36 2.93
C PHE A 43 -8.20 -49.41 1.73
N PRO A 44 -8.32 -49.90 0.49
CA PRO A 44 -8.61 -49.02 -0.63
C PRO A 44 -10.06 -48.57 -0.45
N VAL A 45 -10.25 -47.42 0.17
CA VAL A 45 -11.48 -46.65 -0.04
C VAL A 45 -11.18 -45.80 -1.27
N PRO A 46 -11.87 -45.98 -2.40
CA PRO A 46 -11.80 -45.02 -3.48
C PRO A 46 -12.52 -43.78 -2.98
N VAL A 47 -11.76 -42.84 -2.43
CA VAL A 47 -12.24 -41.47 -2.26
C VAL A 47 -11.77 -40.73 -3.49
N ASP A 48 -12.72 -40.32 -4.33
CA ASP A 48 -12.50 -39.26 -5.32
C ASP A 48 -12.14 -37.97 -4.56
N HIS A 49 -10.89 -37.87 -4.12
CA HIS A 49 -10.36 -36.65 -3.54
C HIS A 49 -10.00 -35.73 -4.70
N HIS A 50 -10.91 -34.85 -5.10
CA HIS A 50 -10.54 -33.70 -5.91
C HIS A 50 -9.46 -32.92 -5.14
N PRO A 51 -8.22 -32.81 -5.66
CA PRO A 51 -7.10 -32.19 -4.94
C PRO A 51 -7.39 -30.73 -4.56
N HIS A 52 -8.34 -30.09 -5.25
CA HIS A 52 -8.76 -28.71 -5.08
C HIS A 52 -9.81 -28.50 -3.97
N ALA A 53 -10.49 -29.54 -3.50
CA ALA A 53 -11.65 -29.39 -2.61
C ALA A 53 -11.33 -28.66 -1.29
N LEU A 54 -10.15 -28.92 -0.72
CA LEU A 54 -9.71 -28.26 0.50
C LEU A 54 -9.40 -26.77 0.26
N ALA A 55 -8.73 -26.44 -0.84
CA ALA A 55 -8.41 -25.05 -1.19
C ALA A 55 -9.69 -24.24 -1.47
N GLU A 56 -10.65 -24.85 -2.17
CA GLU A 56 -11.98 -24.26 -2.40
C GLU A 56 -12.72 -24.02 -1.08
N GLN A 57 -12.72 -24.99 -0.17
CA GLN A 57 -13.35 -24.84 1.14
C GLN A 57 -12.72 -23.69 1.94
N LEU A 58 -11.40 -23.58 1.96
CA LEU A 58 -10.69 -22.48 2.63
C LEU A 58 -11.10 -21.13 2.04
N PHE A 59 -11.15 -21.01 0.72
CA PHE A 59 -11.60 -19.80 0.03
C PHE A 59 -13.03 -19.43 0.43
N LEU A 60 -13.96 -20.38 0.35
CA LEU A 60 -15.38 -20.15 0.65
C LEU A 60 -15.61 -19.77 2.12
N ASN A 61 -14.75 -20.24 3.03
CA ASN A 61 -14.77 -19.86 4.44
C ASN A 61 -14.11 -18.50 4.73
N GLY A 62 -13.55 -17.84 3.71
CA GLY A 62 -12.87 -16.56 3.85
C GLY A 62 -11.41 -16.66 4.30
N ASP A 63 -10.85 -17.86 4.38
CA ASP A 63 -9.45 -18.09 4.72
C ASP A 63 -8.57 -18.03 3.46
N PHE A 64 -8.50 -16.84 2.87
CA PHE A 64 -7.87 -16.63 1.57
C PHE A 64 -6.35 -16.86 1.58
N GLU A 65 -5.67 -16.60 2.70
CA GLU A 65 -4.23 -16.80 2.82
C GLU A 65 -3.89 -18.31 2.80
N ASN A 66 -4.63 -19.12 3.56
CA ASN A 66 -4.42 -20.57 3.52
C ASN A 66 -4.92 -21.19 2.22
N ALA A 67 -6.00 -20.65 1.62
CA ALA A 67 -6.44 -21.06 0.29
C ALA A 67 -5.36 -20.80 -0.77
N LEU A 68 -4.69 -19.64 -0.70
CA LEU A 68 -3.61 -19.27 -1.60
C LEU A 68 -2.46 -20.28 -1.50
N LEU A 69 -1.96 -20.54 -0.29
CA LEU A 69 -0.89 -21.51 -0.05
C LEU A 69 -1.25 -22.91 -0.56
N GLN A 70 -2.50 -23.34 -0.40
CA GLN A 70 -2.93 -24.64 -0.90
C GLN A 70 -3.00 -24.69 -2.42
N TYR A 71 -3.51 -23.66 -3.07
CA TYR A 71 -3.50 -23.60 -4.52
C TYR A 71 -2.07 -23.54 -5.09
N GLU A 72 -1.14 -22.86 -4.41
CA GLU A 72 0.28 -22.82 -4.81
C GLU A 72 0.90 -24.21 -4.69
N GLN A 73 0.66 -24.90 -3.57
CA GLN A 73 1.14 -26.25 -3.36
C GLN A 73 0.60 -27.21 -4.42
N ILE A 74 -0.70 -27.14 -4.75
CA ILE A 74 -1.28 -27.99 -5.79
C ILE A 74 -0.67 -27.66 -7.15
N TYR A 75 -0.50 -26.38 -7.49
CA TYR A 75 0.07 -25.95 -8.76
C TYR A 75 1.50 -26.44 -8.98
N GLU A 76 2.32 -26.44 -7.92
CA GLU A 76 3.72 -26.89 -7.96
C GLU A 76 3.86 -28.43 -7.97
N THR A 77 2.91 -29.14 -7.37
CA THR A 77 2.98 -30.61 -7.22
C THR A 77 2.12 -31.39 -8.21
N ALA A 78 1.21 -30.72 -8.92
CA ALA A 78 0.32 -31.33 -9.90
C ALA A 78 1.10 -31.97 -11.05
N LEU A 79 0.86 -33.27 -11.26
CA LEU A 79 1.42 -34.03 -12.39
C LEU A 79 0.56 -33.88 -13.64
N SER A 80 -0.75 -33.68 -13.48
CA SER A 80 -1.69 -33.47 -14.58
C SER A 80 -1.70 -31.99 -15.00
N PRO A 81 -1.62 -31.68 -16.30
CA PRO A 81 -1.86 -30.33 -16.81
C PRO A 81 -3.25 -29.79 -16.44
N GLU A 82 -4.25 -30.66 -16.31
CA GLU A 82 -5.61 -30.29 -15.92
C GLU A 82 -5.66 -29.80 -14.47
N ASP A 83 -5.13 -30.58 -13.53
CA ASP A 83 -5.05 -30.18 -12.11
C ASP A 83 -4.21 -28.92 -11.94
N LYS A 84 -3.11 -28.80 -12.70
CA LYS A 84 -2.27 -27.59 -12.70
C LYS A 84 -3.07 -26.37 -13.17
N ASN A 85 -3.87 -26.52 -14.21
CA ASN A 85 -4.71 -25.44 -14.72
C ASN A 85 -5.84 -25.10 -13.74
N HIS A 86 -6.52 -26.07 -13.14
CA HIS A 86 -7.54 -25.83 -12.10
C HIS A 86 -6.94 -25.09 -10.90
N ALA A 87 -5.75 -25.49 -10.44
CA ALA A 87 -5.05 -24.78 -9.38
C ALA A 87 -4.74 -23.33 -9.79
N LEU A 88 -4.34 -23.08 -11.04
CA LEU A 88 -4.08 -21.74 -11.55
C LEU A 88 -5.33 -20.85 -11.55
N TYR A 89 -6.52 -21.40 -11.82
CA TYR A 89 -7.79 -20.69 -11.70
C TYR A 89 -8.08 -20.27 -10.25
N GLY A 90 -7.88 -21.21 -9.31
CA GLY A 90 -8.04 -20.96 -7.87
C GLY A 90 -7.04 -19.93 -7.35
N LEU A 91 -5.77 -20.01 -7.77
CA LEU A 91 -4.73 -19.02 -7.50
C LEU A 91 -5.15 -17.64 -7.94
N ALA A 92 -5.53 -17.50 -9.22
CA ALA A 92 -5.94 -16.21 -9.77
C ALA A 92 -7.11 -15.61 -8.99
N SER A 93 -8.14 -16.42 -8.70
CA SER A 93 -9.31 -15.97 -7.94
C SER A 93 -8.95 -15.55 -6.50
N THR A 94 -8.05 -16.29 -5.84
CA THR A 94 -7.61 -15.99 -4.47
C THR A 94 -6.71 -14.75 -4.43
N GLN A 95 -5.80 -14.60 -5.38
CA GLN A 95 -4.98 -13.40 -5.53
C GLN A 95 -5.84 -12.17 -5.82
N MET A 96 -6.91 -12.30 -6.61
CA MET A 96 -7.89 -11.23 -6.79
C MET A 96 -8.60 -10.88 -5.48
N MET A 97 -8.95 -11.84 -4.62
CA MET A 97 -9.52 -11.54 -3.30
C MET A 97 -8.55 -10.74 -2.40
N LEU A 98 -7.25 -11.06 -2.46
CA LEU A 98 -6.22 -10.47 -1.61
C LEU A 98 -5.63 -9.17 -2.16
N ALA A 99 -5.81 -8.88 -3.45
CA ALA A 99 -5.21 -7.72 -4.12
C ALA A 99 -5.64 -6.40 -3.46
N ARG A 100 -4.64 -5.61 -3.03
CA ARG A 100 -4.82 -4.29 -2.40
C ARG A 100 -4.54 -3.13 -3.34
N ASN A 101 -3.79 -3.39 -4.41
CA ASN A 101 -3.38 -2.40 -5.40
C ASN A 101 -3.51 -2.94 -6.84
N ALA A 102 -3.37 -2.03 -7.80
CA ALA A 102 -3.52 -2.35 -9.22
C ALA A 102 -2.50 -3.39 -9.69
N ASN A 103 -1.24 -3.34 -9.22
CA ASN A 103 -0.21 -4.28 -9.65
C ASN A 103 -0.54 -5.71 -9.23
N GLN A 104 -0.96 -5.91 -7.98
CA GLN A 104 -1.41 -7.21 -7.49
C GLN A 104 -2.64 -7.73 -8.24
N LEU A 105 -3.59 -6.84 -8.55
CA LEU A 105 -4.76 -7.21 -9.35
C LEU A 105 -4.37 -7.61 -10.78
N ILE A 106 -3.43 -6.89 -11.39
CA ILE A 106 -2.89 -7.19 -12.73
C ILE A 106 -2.20 -8.56 -12.73
N GLU A 107 -1.42 -8.88 -11.70
CA GLU A 107 -0.79 -10.20 -11.56
C GLU A 107 -1.83 -11.32 -11.47
N ALA A 108 -2.88 -11.12 -10.67
CA ALA A 108 -3.98 -12.07 -10.56
C ALA A 108 -4.73 -12.26 -11.89
N ILE A 109 -5.00 -11.17 -12.62
CA ILE A 109 -5.60 -11.20 -13.97
C ILE A 109 -4.67 -11.92 -14.95
N SER A 110 -3.35 -11.70 -14.88
CA SER A 110 -2.38 -12.38 -15.74
C SER A 110 -2.43 -13.90 -15.51
N ASN A 111 -2.56 -14.34 -14.27
CA ASN A 111 -2.73 -15.77 -13.97
C ASN A 111 -4.06 -16.32 -14.50
N LEU A 112 -5.14 -15.54 -14.45
CA LEU A 112 -6.41 -15.92 -15.07
C LEU A 112 -6.30 -16.02 -16.60
N GLN A 113 -5.55 -15.13 -17.24
CA GLN A 113 -5.28 -15.20 -18.69
C GLN A 113 -4.46 -16.43 -19.06
N LYS A 114 -3.46 -16.79 -18.24
CA LYS A 114 -2.68 -18.03 -18.43
C LYS A 114 -3.58 -19.26 -18.29
N TRP A 115 -4.49 -19.26 -17.31
CA TRP A 115 -5.50 -20.31 -17.17
C TRP A 115 -6.40 -20.41 -18.41
N ASP A 116 -6.88 -19.28 -18.92
CA ASP A 116 -7.76 -19.23 -20.09
C ASP A 116 -7.08 -19.79 -21.35
N ALA A 117 -5.79 -19.51 -21.53
CA ALA A 117 -4.97 -20.07 -22.60
C ALA A 117 -4.69 -21.58 -22.39
N GLY A 118 -4.65 -22.06 -21.15
CA GLY A 118 -4.29 -23.43 -20.77
C GLY A 118 -5.46 -24.41 -20.67
N LYS A 119 -6.70 -23.94 -20.56
CA LYS A 119 -7.89 -24.79 -20.29
C LYS A 119 -8.30 -25.72 -21.44
N GLY A 120 -7.78 -25.48 -22.65
CA GLY A 120 -8.14 -26.25 -23.84
C GLY A 120 -9.61 -26.08 -24.25
N THR A 121 -10.20 -27.14 -24.82
CA THR A 121 -11.59 -27.15 -25.34
C THR A 121 -12.56 -27.89 -24.44
N ALA A 122 -12.09 -28.44 -23.32
CA ALA A 122 -12.93 -29.15 -22.37
C ALA A 122 -13.99 -28.19 -21.76
N PRO A 123 -15.15 -28.72 -21.35
CA PRO A 123 -16.12 -27.94 -20.59
C PRO A 123 -15.46 -27.36 -19.32
N PHE A 124 -15.87 -26.16 -18.93
CA PHE A 124 -15.40 -25.51 -17.70
C PHE A 124 -15.77 -26.37 -16.48
N THR A 125 -14.77 -26.86 -15.76
CA THR A 125 -14.92 -27.75 -14.59
C THR A 125 -14.66 -27.05 -13.27
N GLU A 126 -14.04 -25.86 -13.29
CA GLU A 126 -13.70 -25.12 -12.09
C GLU A 126 -14.93 -24.58 -11.35
N ASN A 127 -14.73 -24.12 -10.11
CA ASN A 127 -15.79 -23.51 -9.33
C ASN A 127 -15.96 -22.03 -9.70
N ARG A 128 -16.97 -21.73 -10.55
CA ARG A 128 -17.29 -20.36 -11.00
C ARG A 128 -17.52 -19.37 -9.87
N HIS A 129 -17.94 -19.85 -8.70
CA HIS A 129 -18.27 -18.99 -7.57
C HIS A 129 -17.04 -18.25 -7.04
N LEU A 130 -15.84 -18.84 -7.13
CA LEU A 130 -14.60 -18.22 -6.67
C LEU A 130 -14.35 -16.89 -7.40
N LEU A 131 -14.39 -16.92 -8.74
CA LEU A 131 -14.18 -15.73 -9.55
C LEU A 131 -15.29 -14.70 -9.36
N ILE A 132 -16.55 -15.13 -9.24
CA ILE A 132 -17.68 -14.22 -8.99
C ILE A 132 -17.47 -13.47 -7.66
N LEU A 133 -17.09 -14.17 -6.59
CA LEU A 133 -16.80 -13.55 -5.30
C LEU A 133 -15.60 -12.60 -5.38
N ALA A 134 -14.53 -13.02 -6.07
CA ALA A 134 -13.35 -12.20 -6.29
C ALA A 134 -13.64 -10.90 -7.05
N LEU A 135 -14.40 -10.97 -8.13
CA LEU A 135 -14.81 -9.80 -8.90
C LEU A 135 -15.74 -8.89 -8.09
N LYS A 136 -16.66 -9.46 -7.31
CA LYS A 136 -17.53 -8.69 -6.42
C LYS A 136 -16.72 -7.93 -5.37
N GLN A 137 -15.75 -8.59 -4.73
CA GLN A 137 -14.86 -7.95 -3.77
C GLN A 137 -14.10 -6.78 -4.40
N GLN A 138 -13.52 -6.98 -5.59
CA GLN A 138 -12.79 -5.92 -6.28
C GLN A 138 -13.71 -4.78 -6.73
N SER A 139 -14.94 -5.05 -7.16
CA SER A 139 -15.95 -4.01 -7.44
C SER A 139 -16.20 -3.13 -6.23
N THR A 140 -16.45 -3.74 -5.06
CA THR A 140 -16.67 -3.01 -3.81
C THR A 140 -15.46 -2.16 -3.43
N LEU A 141 -14.24 -2.70 -3.53
CA LEU A 141 -13.02 -1.93 -3.23
C LEU A 141 -12.82 -0.75 -4.19
N ILE A 142 -13.18 -0.90 -5.46
CA ILE A 142 -13.11 0.19 -6.46
C ILE A 142 -14.14 1.28 -6.13
N GLU A 143 -15.37 0.89 -5.81
CA GLU A 143 -16.43 1.83 -5.41
C GLU A 143 -16.05 2.62 -4.15
N GLU A 144 -15.53 1.95 -3.12
CA GLU A 144 -15.09 2.58 -1.88
C GLU A 144 -13.93 3.56 -2.11
N LYS A 145 -12.93 3.17 -2.91
CA LYS A 145 -11.80 4.04 -3.27
C LYS A 145 -12.28 5.26 -4.06
N SER A 146 -13.18 5.05 -5.03
CA SER A 146 -13.73 6.15 -5.83
C SER A 146 -14.52 7.13 -4.96
N LYS A 147 -15.37 6.63 -4.06
CA LYS A 147 -16.13 7.47 -3.13
C LYS A 147 -15.21 8.29 -2.24
N THR A 148 -14.20 7.65 -1.65
CA THR A 148 -13.22 8.32 -0.79
C THR A 148 -12.46 9.42 -1.55
N PHE A 149 -12.07 9.14 -2.80
CA PHE A 149 -11.41 10.12 -3.65
C PHE A 149 -12.30 11.34 -3.93
N THR A 150 -13.56 11.11 -4.33
CA THR A 150 -14.52 12.19 -4.59
C THR A 150 -14.82 13.03 -3.34
N GLU A 151 -14.96 12.39 -2.18
CA GLU A 151 -15.15 13.11 -0.90
C GLU A 151 -13.96 14.02 -0.58
N HIS A 152 -12.74 13.51 -0.77
CA HIS A 152 -11.52 14.29 -0.57
C HIS A 152 -11.41 15.46 -1.56
N GLU A 153 -11.69 15.21 -2.84
CA GLU A 153 -11.69 16.25 -3.88
C GLU A 153 -12.72 17.35 -3.57
N ASN A 154 -13.93 16.98 -3.16
CA ASN A 154 -14.97 17.94 -2.76
C ASN A 154 -14.53 18.81 -1.57
N LEU A 155 -13.87 18.21 -0.57
CA LEU A 155 -13.33 18.95 0.56
C LEU A 155 -12.25 19.94 0.11
N GLN A 156 -11.31 19.51 -0.73
CA GLN A 156 -10.27 20.38 -1.28
C GLN A 156 -10.87 21.55 -2.07
N ASN A 157 -11.85 21.28 -2.93
CA ASN A 157 -12.52 22.30 -3.72
C ASN A 157 -13.27 23.31 -2.84
N SER A 158 -13.90 22.85 -1.74
CA SER A 158 -14.53 23.74 -0.77
C SER A 158 -13.50 24.66 -0.08
N VAL A 159 -12.35 24.13 0.32
CA VAL A 159 -11.27 24.93 0.91
C VAL A 159 -10.75 25.97 -0.08
N ILE A 160 -10.51 25.58 -1.33
CA ILE A 160 -10.05 26.48 -2.40
C ILE A 160 -11.09 27.59 -2.63
N ALA A 161 -12.37 27.26 -2.74
CA ALA A 161 -13.43 28.24 -2.95
C ALA A 161 -13.51 29.25 -1.79
N ASN A 162 -13.40 28.78 -0.54
CA ASN A 162 -13.36 29.65 0.64
C ASN A 162 -12.15 30.57 0.64
N GLN A 163 -10.97 30.06 0.24
CA GLN A 163 -9.75 30.86 0.13
C GLN A 163 -9.88 31.92 -0.97
N GLN A 164 -10.44 31.57 -2.13
CA GLN A 164 -10.70 32.52 -3.21
C GLN A 164 -11.63 33.63 -2.77
N LEU A 165 -12.71 33.32 -2.05
CA LEU A 165 -13.62 34.32 -1.50
C LEU A 165 -12.88 35.28 -0.55
N LYS A 166 -12.06 34.74 0.36
CA LYS A 166 -11.29 35.53 1.31
C LYS A 166 -10.27 36.43 0.61
N ILE A 167 -9.59 35.92 -0.41
CA ILE A 167 -8.66 36.71 -1.23
C ILE A 167 -9.41 37.86 -1.89
N THR A 168 -10.56 37.62 -2.52
CA THR A 168 -11.36 38.67 -3.14
C THR A 168 -11.77 39.74 -2.13
N GLN A 169 -12.26 39.35 -0.95
CA GLN A 169 -12.61 40.29 0.12
C GLN A 169 -11.42 41.14 0.57
N MET A 170 -10.25 40.51 0.77
CA MET A 170 -9.03 41.21 1.16
C MET A 170 -8.54 42.17 0.07
N THR A 171 -8.64 41.76 -1.21
CA THR A 171 -8.28 42.61 -2.35
C THR A 171 -9.17 43.85 -2.39
N THR A 172 -10.49 43.69 -2.30
CA THR A 172 -11.42 44.83 -2.26
C THR A 172 -11.16 45.75 -1.07
N ALA A 173 -10.88 45.20 0.12
CA ALA A 173 -10.54 46.01 1.29
C ALA A 173 -9.24 46.80 1.08
N ASN A 174 -8.21 46.19 0.48
CA ASN A 174 -6.96 46.87 0.16
C ASN A 174 -7.16 47.99 -0.87
N GLU A 175 -7.97 47.77 -1.90
CA GLU A 175 -8.31 48.80 -2.90
C GLU A 175 -9.02 50.00 -2.25
N GLN A 176 -9.95 49.75 -1.34
CA GLN A 176 -10.64 50.80 -0.57
C GLN A 176 -9.66 51.61 0.29
N LEU A 177 -8.77 50.93 1.02
CA LEU A 177 -7.75 51.58 1.84
C LEU A 177 -6.79 52.42 0.96
N GLN A 178 -6.41 51.95 -0.22
CA GLN A 178 -5.58 52.72 -1.15
C GLN A 178 -6.28 53.99 -1.64
N LEU A 179 -7.58 53.93 -1.93
CA LEU A 179 -8.38 55.11 -2.28
C LEU A 179 -8.46 56.11 -1.13
N GLU A 180 -8.64 55.62 0.09
CA GLU A 180 -8.68 56.46 1.29
C GLU A 180 -7.33 57.15 1.55
N ILE A 181 -6.22 56.41 1.47
CA ILE A 181 -4.87 56.97 1.58
C ILE A 181 -4.65 58.08 0.54
N LYS A 182 -5.09 57.86 -0.70
CA LYS A 182 -4.96 58.86 -1.77
C LYS A 182 -5.77 60.12 -1.46
N LYS A 183 -6.98 59.96 -0.93
CA LYS A 183 -7.84 61.08 -0.52
C LYS A 183 -7.20 61.88 0.62
N LEU A 184 -6.72 61.19 1.66
CA LEU A 184 -6.08 61.82 2.82
C LEU A 184 -4.81 62.59 2.42
N ARG A 185 -3.98 62.02 1.53
CA ARG A 185 -2.80 62.72 0.99
C ARG A 185 -3.17 64.03 0.30
N LYS A 186 -4.22 64.02 -0.53
CA LYS A 186 -4.69 65.23 -1.19
C LYS A 186 -5.16 66.29 -0.18
N GLN A 187 -5.88 65.88 0.87
CA GLN A 187 -6.31 66.80 1.92
C GLN A 187 -5.13 67.40 2.69
N ILE A 188 -4.08 66.63 2.93
CA ILE A 188 -2.84 67.13 3.54
C ILE A 188 -2.18 68.18 2.64
N GLU A 189 -2.00 67.88 1.35
CA GLU A 189 -1.42 68.83 0.37
C GLU A 189 -2.21 70.15 0.30
N GLU A 190 -3.54 70.09 0.34
CA GLU A 190 -4.42 71.27 0.36
C GLU A 190 -4.21 72.11 1.63
N ILE A 191 -4.05 71.47 2.80
CA ILE A 191 -3.81 72.15 4.08
C ILE A 191 -2.41 72.77 4.10
N GLU A 192 -1.40 72.05 3.62
CA GLU A 192 -0.02 72.55 3.51
C GLU A 192 0.04 73.81 2.63
N ALA A 193 -0.65 73.81 1.48
CA ALA A 193 -0.74 74.98 0.61
C ALA A 193 -1.43 76.19 1.29
N ILE A 194 -2.43 75.94 2.13
CA ILE A 194 -3.07 77.00 2.93
C ILE A 194 -2.07 77.57 3.95
N ASP A 195 -1.33 76.72 4.65
CA ASP A 195 -0.34 77.15 5.65
C ASP A 195 0.77 78.01 5.00
N GLU A 196 1.32 77.59 3.86
CA GLU A 196 2.31 78.36 3.11
C GLU A 196 1.79 79.74 2.69
N ASN A 197 0.54 79.82 2.25
CA ASN A 197 -0.11 81.08 1.89
C ASN A 197 -0.30 82.00 3.12
N VAL A 198 -0.68 81.44 4.26
CA VAL A 198 -0.82 82.21 5.51
C VAL A 198 0.53 82.70 6.01
N GLN A 199 1.56 81.85 5.99
CA GLN A 199 2.92 82.23 6.42
C GLN A 199 3.52 83.32 5.53
N SER A 200 3.36 83.23 4.20
CA SER A 200 3.85 84.25 3.27
C SER A 200 3.19 85.62 3.50
N LYS A 201 1.87 85.65 3.74
CA LYS A 201 1.13 86.89 4.07
C LYS A 201 1.53 87.50 5.42
N ARG A 202 1.89 86.70 6.41
CA ARG A 202 2.40 87.22 7.71
C ARG A 202 3.78 87.84 7.60
N LYS A 203 4.65 87.36 6.70
CA LYS A 203 6.00 87.91 6.50
C LYS A 203 6.01 89.23 5.71
N SER A 204 4.91 89.58 5.05
CA SER A 204 4.79 90.82 4.26
C SER A 204 4.16 92.01 5.03
N LEU A 205 3.82 91.82 6.31
CA LEU A 205 3.31 92.84 7.23
C LEU A 205 4.41 93.24 8.22
#